data_AF-A0AB73TNT9-F1
#
_entry.id   AF-A0AB73TNT9-F1
#
_cell.length_a   1.000
_cell.length_b   1.000
_cell.length_c   1.000
_cell.angle_alpha   90.00
_cell.angle_beta   90.00
_cell.angle_gamma   90.00
#
_symmetry.space_group_name_H-M   'P 1'
#
loop_
_entity.id
_entity.type
_entity.pdbx_description
1 polymer ?
#
loop_
_entity_poly.entity_id
_entity_poly.type
_entity_poly.pdbx_seq_one_letter_code
_entity_poly.pdbx_strand_id
1 'polypeptide(L)' 'MSGTYLSIYNWFLSNAQSLVLLAIVVIGLYLGFKREFSKLIGFLIIAIIAVGLVFNAAGVKDILLELFNRIIGA' A
#
# COMPACT_ATOMS: atom_id res chain seq x y z
N MET A 1 -15.53 -14.27 -16.53
CA MET A 1 -14.14 -14.29 -16.07
C MET A 1 -13.93 -15.62 -15.35
N SER A 2 -13.02 -16.47 -15.81
CA SER A 2 -12.87 -17.83 -15.25
C SER A 2 -12.49 -17.78 -13.76
N GLY A 3 -12.98 -18.75 -12.97
CA GLY A 3 -12.90 -18.76 -11.50
C GLY A 3 -11.47 -18.70 -10.92
N THR A 4 -10.44 -18.91 -11.74
CA THR A 4 -9.03 -18.78 -11.36
C THR A 4 -8.57 -17.33 -11.18
N TYR A 5 -8.98 -16.40 -12.05
CA TYR A 5 -8.58 -14.99 -11.92
C TYR A 5 -9.21 -14.34 -10.68
N LEU A 6 -10.47 -14.68 -10.41
CA LEU A 6 -11.18 -14.20 -9.22
C LEU A 6 -10.53 -14.73 -7.92
N SER A 7 -10.05 -15.98 -7.95
CA SER A 7 -9.35 -16.59 -6.80
C SER A 7 -8.01 -15.93 -6.50
N ILE A 8 -7.21 -15.64 -7.53
CA ILE A 8 -5.92 -14.95 -7.39
C ILE A 8 -6.13 -13.51 -6.91
N TYR A 9 -7.13 -12.82 -7.45
CA TYR A 9 -7.48 -11.47 -7.04
C TYR A 9 -7.87 -11.40 -5.56
N ASN A 10 -8.76 -12.30 -5.11
CA ASN A 10 -9.15 -12.37 -3.71
C ASN A 10 -8.00 -12.78 -2.79
N TRP A 11 -7.16 -13.73 -3.21
CA TRP A 11 -5.93 -14.08 -2.49
C TRP A 11 -5.02 -12.87 -2.34
N PHE A 12 -4.78 -12.10 -3.41
CA PHE A 12 -3.93 -10.92 -3.37
C PHE A 12 -4.48 -9.85 -2.44
N LEU A 13 -5.78 -9.54 -2.54
CA LEU A 13 -6.43 -8.57 -1.66
C LEU A 13 -6.36 -8.99 -0.18
N SER A 14 -6.59 -10.27 0.13
CA SER A 14 -6.53 -10.78 1.50
C SER A 14 -5.12 -10.75 2.11
N ASN A 15 -4.07 -10.71 1.26
CA ASN A 15 -2.68 -10.68 1.69
C ASN A 15 -1.98 -9.33 1.45
N ALA A 16 -2.70 -8.32 0.96
CA ALA A 16 -2.11 -7.05 0.53
C ALA A 16 -1.29 -6.38 1.64
N GLN A 17 -1.77 -6.43 2.88
CA GLN A 17 -1.07 -5.86 4.03
C GLN A 17 0.30 -6.52 4.27
N SER A 18 0.32 -7.85 4.36
CA SER A 18 1.56 -8.62 4.57
C SER A 18 2.53 -8.50 3.39
N LEU A 19 2.00 -8.44 2.16
CA LEU A 19 2.81 -8.28 0.95
C LEU A 19 3.50 -6.91 0.89
N VAL A 20 2.81 -5.84 1.28
CA VAL A 20 3.38 -4.49 1.32
C VAL A 20 4.49 -4.41 2.37
N LEU A 21 4.30 -5.00 3.55
CA LEU A 21 5.34 -5.06 4.57
C LEU A 21 6.59 -5.80 4.07
N LEU A 22 6.40 -6.96 3.45
CA LEU A 22 7.49 -7.73 2.87
C LEU A 22 8.25 -6.91 1.82
N ALA A 23 7.53 -6.24 0.92
CA ALA A 23 8.13 -5.39 -0.10
C ALA A 23 8.95 -4.24 0.51
N ILE A 24 8.44 -3.59 1.56
CA ILE A 24 9.16 -2.52 2.27
C ILE A 24 10.45 -3.05 2.88
N VAL A 25 10.41 -4.21 3.55
CA VAL A 25 11.57 -4.84 4.17
C VAL A 25 12.62 -5.22 3.12
N VAL A 26 12.21 -5.86 2.02
CA VAL A 26 13.11 -6.29 0.95
C VAL A 26 13.79 -5.10 0.28
N ILE A 27 13.04 -4.04 -0.04
CA ILE A 27 13.59 -2.83 -0.67
C ILE A 27 14.50 -2.08 0.31
N GLY A 28 14.11 -1.98 1.59
CA GLY A 28 14.91 -1.35 2.64
C GLY A 28 16.26 -2.05 2.83
N LEU A 29 16.26 -3.38 2.85
CA LEU A 29 17.50 -4.18 2.89
C LEU A 29 18.35 -3.96 1.63
N TYR A 30 17.76 -4.00 0.44
CA TYR A 30 18.48 -3.77 -0.82
C TYR A 30 19.17 -2.40 -0.85
N LEU A 31 18.44 -1.33 -0.48
CA LEU A 31 18.98 0.03 -0.43
C LEU A 31 20.05 0.19 0.67
N GLY A 32 19.86 -0.47 1.81
CA GLY A 32 20.84 -0.52 2.90
C GLY A 32 22.15 -1.19 2.46
N PHE A 33 22.09 -2.32 1.76
CA PHE A 33 23.25 -3.01 1.21
C PHE A 33 23.97 -2.20 0.12
N LYS A 34 23.22 -1.49 -0.73
CA LYS A 34 23.78 -0.64 -1.79
C LYS A 34 24.41 0.66 -1.24
N ARG A 35 24.28 0.95 0.06
CA ARG A 35 24.77 2.17 0.73
C ARG A 35 24.25 3.46 0.07
N GLU A 36 23.08 3.41 -0.57
CA GLU A 36 22.43 4.58 -1.16
C GLU A 36 21.61 5.33 -0.09
N PHE A 37 22.28 5.82 0.96
CA PHE A 37 21.64 6.41 2.15
C PHE A 37 20.72 7.59 1.84
N SER A 38 21.06 8.39 0.83
CA SER A 38 20.21 9.50 0.37
C SER A 38 18.84 9.01 -0.16
N LYS A 39 18.80 7.85 -0.81
CA LYS A 39 17.55 7.23 -1.28
C LYS A 39 16.81 6.49 -0.16
N LEU A 40 17.52 6.04 0.87
CA LEU A 40 16.94 5.38 2.05
C LEU A 40 16.01 6.30 2.84
N ILE A 41 16.39 7.58 3.01
CA ILE A 41 15.57 8.58 3.72
C ILE A 41 14.27 8.87 2.96
N GLY A 42 14.36 9.09 1.64
CA GLY A 42 13.17 9.28 0.79
C GLY A 42 12.27 8.04 0.78
N PHE A 43 12.87 6.86 0.75
CA PHE A 43 12.16 5.58 0.85
C PHE A 43 11.43 5.41 2.19
N LEU A 44 12.06 5.78 3.31
CA LEU A 44 11.47 5.71 4.65
C LEU A 44 10.18 6.53 4.76
N ILE A 45 10.16 7.75 4.22
CA ILE A 45 8.97 8.61 4.24
C ILE A 45 7.82 7.94 3.47
N ILE A 46 8.10 7.43 2.26
CA ILE A 46 7.11 6.75 1.43
C ILE A 46 6.62 5.46 2.11
N ALA A 47 7.53 4.70 2.74
CA ALA A 47 7.20 3.47 3.46
C ALA A 47 6.25 3.74 4.64
N ILE A 48 6.45 4.82 5.41
CA ILE A 48 5.57 5.19 6.52
C ILE A 48 4.16 5.53 6.00
N ILE A 49 4.06 6.29 4.91
CA ILE A 49 2.76 6.64 4.30
C ILE A 49 2.06 5.37 3.78
N ALA A 50 2.80 4.50 3.08
CA ALA A 50 2.26 3.24 2.55
C ALA A 50 1.73 2.33 3.67
N VAL A 51 2.45 2.22 4.79
CA VAL A 51 1.99 1.49 5.97
C VAL A 51 0.73 2.12 6.55
N GLY A 52 0.68 3.44 6.75
CA GLY A 52 -0.53 4.11 7.26
C GLY A 52 -1.77 3.86 6.38
N LEU A 53 -1.60 3.91 5.06
CA LEU A 53 -2.68 3.68 4.10
C LEU A 53 -3.13 2.22 4.02
N VAL A 54 -2.20 1.28 4.00
CA VAL A 54 -2.50 -0.15 3.83
C VAL A 54 -3.10 -0.77 5.10
N PHE A 55 -2.74 -0.26 6.28
CA PHE A 55 -3.30 -0.71 7.55
C PHE A 55 -4.64 -0.05 7.88
N ASN A 56 -4.93 1.13 7.30
CA ASN A 56 -6.20 1.83 7.45
C ASN A 56 -6.94 1.99 6.10
N ALA A 57 -7.02 0.92 5.32
CA ALA A 57 -7.72 0.94 4.05
C ALA A 57 -9.22 1.28 4.18
N ALA A 58 -9.84 0.91 5.31
CA ALA A 58 -11.22 1.25 5.62
C ALA A 58 -11.41 2.76 5.81
N GLY A 59 -10.58 3.42 6.64
CA GLY A 59 -10.65 4.87 6.83
C GLY A 59 -10.36 5.66 5.54
N VAL A 60 -9.44 5.18 4.70
CA VAL A 60 -9.18 5.79 3.38
C VAL A 60 -10.40 5.68 2.46
N LYS A 61 -11.06 4.51 2.44
CA LYS A 61 -12.30 4.32 1.67
C LYS A 61 -13.38 5.28 2.11
N ASP A 62 -13.58 5.47 3.41
CA ASP A 62 -14.63 6.34 3.95
C ASP A 62 -14.37 7.82 3.62
N ILE A 63 -13.12 8.28 3.77
CA ILE A 63 -12.72 9.65 3.39
C ILE A 63 -12.92 9.88 1.88
N LEU A 64 -12.55 8.92 1.04
CA LEU A 64 -12.73 9.03 -0.40
C LEU A 64 -14.22 9.08 -0.79
N LEU A 65 -15.04 8.30 -0.12
CA LEU A 65 -16.48 8.24 -0.35
C LEU A 65 -17.17 9.53 0.11
N GLU A 66 -16.73 10.10 1.24
CA GLU A 66 -17.15 11.41 1.73
C GLU A 66 -16.76 12.53 0.75
N LEU A 67 -15.51 12.55 0.27
CA LEU A 67 -15.05 13.53 -0.71
C LEU A 67 -15.78 13.41 -2.05
N PHE A 68 -16.00 12.18 -2.53
CA PHE A 68 -16.77 11.94 -3.75
C PHE A 68 -18.19 12.46 -3.61
N ASN A 69 -18.87 12.12 -2.51
CA ASN A 69 -20.23 12.61 -2.24
C ASN A 69 -20.28 14.13 -2.08
N ARG A 70 -19.24 14.76 -1.53
CA ARG A 70 -19.14 16.21 -1.41
C ARG A 70 -18.88 16.93 -2.73
N ILE A 71 -18.21 16.28 -3.69
CA ILE A 71 -17.91 16.85 -5.01
C ILE A 71 -19.05 16.62 -6.01
N ILE A 72 -19.70 15.46 -5.95
CA ILE A 72 -20.73 15.03 -6.93
C ILE A 72 -22.14 15.33 -6.41
N GLY A 73 -22.32 15.35 -5.09
CA GLY A 73 -23.59 15.67 -4.41
C GLY A 73 -23.76 17.14 -4.03
N ALA A 74 -22.80 18.01 -4.38
CA ALA A 74 -22.95 19.46 -4.39
C ALA A 74 -23.35 19.91 -5.80
#